data_AF-A0A516H8Y6-F1
#
_entry.id   AF-A0A516H8Y6-F1
#
_cell.length_a   1.000
_cell.length_b   1.000
_cell.length_c   1.000
_cell.angle_alpha   90.00
_cell.angle_beta   90.00
_cell.angle_gamma   90.00
#
_symmetry.space_group_name_H-M   'P 1'
#
loop_
_entity.id
_entity.type
_entity.pdbx_description
1 polymer ?
#
loop_
_entity_poly.entity_id
_entity_poly.type
_entity_poly.pdbx_seq_one_letter_code
_entity_poly.pdbx_strand_id
1 'polypeptide(L)'
;MQYKLSVRKVSESDLNVNRPFLPEEENFEMHLSAFIQDIELLEFVTKVQKSGDKLFITLDQEANFEQLHAEAKRLLNNSYFDKLIADKGFSEVV
;
A
#
# COMPACT_ATOMS: atom_id res chain seq x y z
N MET A 1 5.32 6.52 -15.49
CA MET A 1 3.87 6.77 -15.26
C MET A 1 3.63 7.01 -13.77
N GLN A 2 2.55 7.64 -13.34
CA GLN A 2 2.26 7.84 -11.90
C GLN A 2 0.93 7.23 -11.51
N TYR A 3 0.92 6.52 -10.38
CA TYR A 3 -0.25 5.88 -9.81
C TYR A 3 -0.48 6.36 -8.38
N LYS A 4 -1.74 6.32 -7.97
CA LYS A 4 -2.19 6.65 -6.63
C LYS A 4 -2.77 5.40 -5.96
N LEU A 5 -2.29 5.10 -4.76
CA LEU A 5 -2.85 4.09 -3.87
C LEU A 5 -3.31 4.77 -2.59
N SER A 6 -4.54 4.51 -2.14
CA SER A 6 -5.04 5.00 -0.84
C SER A 6 -4.97 3.87 0.18
N VAL A 7 -4.29 4.11 1.30
CA VAL A 7 -4.10 3.12 2.37
C VAL A 7 -4.67 3.68 3.66
N ARG A 8 -5.45 2.87 4.36
CA ARG A 8 -6.08 3.22 5.64
C ARG A 8 -5.78 2.20 6.73
N LYS A 9 -6.05 2.62 7.97
CA LYS A 9 -6.06 1.75 9.15
C LYS A 9 -7.05 0.61 8.97
N VAL A 10 -6.74 -0.54 9.56
CA VAL A 10 -7.73 -1.58 9.83
C VAL A 10 -8.74 -1.00 10.81
N SER A 11 -10.02 -1.24 10.54
CA SER A 11 -11.15 -0.86 11.40
C SER A 11 -11.94 -2.08 11.83
N GLU A 12 -12.86 -1.92 12.77
CA GLU A 12 -13.71 -3.03 13.26
C GLU A 12 -14.48 -3.72 12.14
N SER A 13 -14.90 -2.99 11.10
CA SER A 13 -15.61 -3.58 9.95
C SER A 13 -14.74 -4.47 9.07
N ASP A 14 -13.41 -4.41 9.21
CA ASP A 14 -12.47 -5.25 8.45
C ASP A 14 -12.12 -6.55 9.20
N LEU A 15 -12.54 -6.69 10.45
CA LEU A 15 -12.25 -7.87 11.27
C LEU A 15 -13.02 -9.08 10.75
N ASN A 16 -12.34 -10.23 10.72
CA ASN A 16 -12.90 -11.50 10.28
C ASN A 16 -12.07 -12.65 10.85
N VAL A 17 -12.43 -13.89 10.51
CA VAL A 17 -11.73 -15.10 11.01
C VAL A 17 -10.22 -15.11 10.74
N ASN A 18 -9.76 -14.43 9.67
CA ASN A 18 -8.35 -14.33 9.31
C ASN A 18 -7.68 -13.07 9.88
N ARG A 19 -8.46 -12.07 10.32
CA ARG A 19 -7.98 -10.86 11.00
C ARG A 19 -8.81 -10.60 12.26
N PRO A 20 -8.58 -11.36 13.34
CA PRO A 20 -9.47 -11.35 14.51
C PRO A 20 -9.27 -10.16 15.44
N PHE A 21 -8.14 -9.44 15.34
CA PHE A 21 -7.78 -8.37 16.27
C PHE A 21 -7.50 -7.06 15.53
N LEU A 22 -7.87 -5.96 16.17
CA LEU A 22 -7.53 -4.61 15.71
C LEU A 22 -6.06 -4.32 16.06
N PRO A 23 -5.24 -3.84 15.11
CA PRO A 23 -3.90 -3.35 15.39
C PRO A 23 -3.94 -2.13 16.31
N GLU A 24 -2.91 -1.98 17.15
CA GLU A 24 -2.74 -0.76 17.93
C GLU A 24 -2.56 0.45 17.00
N GLU A 25 -3.28 1.54 17.30
CA GLU A 25 -3.32 2.71 16.42
C GLU A 25 -1.96 3.36 16.20
N GLU A 26 -1.08 3.32 17.19
CA GLU A 26 0.27 3.89 17.16
C GLU A 26 1.16 3.20 16.12
N ASN A 27 0.83 1.96 15.75
CA ASN A 27 1.59 1.17 14.79
C ASN A 27 1.24 1.46 13.32
N PHE A 28 0.15 2.20 13.05
CA PHE A 28 -0.27 2.48 11.67
C PHE A 28 0.82 3.21 10.87
N GLU A 29 1.35 4.30 11.42
CA GLU A 29 2.36 5.12 10.73
C GLU A 29 3.66 4.34 10.51
N MET A 30 4.07 3.53 11.50
CA MET A 30 5.22 2.64 11.38
C MET A 30 5.01 1.63 10.24
N HIS A 31 3.85 0.97 10.17
CA HIS A 31 3.55 0.00 9.11
C HIS A 31 3.41 0.66 7.74
N LEU A 32 2.81 1.85 7.66
CA LEU A 32 2.71 2.60 6.42
C LEU A 32 4.09 3.02 5.91
N SER A 33 4.99 3.48 6.79
CA SER A 33 6.37 3.79 6.43
C SER A 33 7.14 2.57 5.94
N ALA A 34 6.99 1.42 6.60
CA ALA A 34 7.61 0.17 6.15
C ALA A 34 7.08 -0.27 4.77
N PHE A 35 5.76 -0.16 4.56
CA PHE A 35 5.14 -0.48 3.27
C PHE A 35 5.62 0.44 2.14
N ILE A 36 5.81 1.74 2.41
CA ILE A 36 6.40 2.68 1.46
C ILE A 36 7.81 2.25 1.08
N GLN A 37 8.65 1.90 2.06
CA GLN A 37 10.02 1.44 1.82
C GLN A 37 10.02 0.15 0.97
N ASP A 38 9.15 -0.81 1.26
CA ASP A 38 9.04 -2.04 0.48
C ASP A 38 8.64 -1.78 -0.98
N ILE A 39 7.78 -0.78 -1.23
CA ILE A 39 7.44 -0.35 -2.60
C ILE A 39 8.62 0.36 -3.27
N GLU A 40 9.34 1.21 -2.56
CA GLU A 40 10.52 1.91 -3.08
C GLU A 40 11.67 0.95 -3.45
N LEU A 41 11.72 -0.24 -2.84
CA LEU A 41 12.68 -1.29 -3.16
C LEU A 41 12.33 -2.10 -4.42
N LEU A 42 11.14 -1.90 -5.00
CA LEU A 42 10.79 -2.54 -6.27
C LEU A 42 11.60 -1.90 -7.40
N GLU A 43 12.31 -2.72 -8.17
CA GLU A 43 13.27 -2.26 -9.21
C GLU A 43 12.65 -1.32 -10.25
N PHE A 44 11.34 -1.44 -10.47
CA PHE A 44 10.59 -0.68 -11.45
C PHE A 44 9.92 0.59 -10.89
N VAL A 45 10.07 0.86 -9.60
CA VAL A 45 9.59 2.06 -8.91
C VAL A 45 10.73 3.08 -8.83
N THR A 46 10.47 4.29 -9.33
CA THR A 46 11.47 5.37 -9.31
C THR A 46 11.29 6.30 -8.11
N LYS A 47 10.06 6.44 -7.61
CA LYS A 47 9.75 7.32 -6.47
C LYS A 47 8.42 6.95 -5.82
N VAL A 48 8.35 7.07 -4.50
CA VAL A 48 7.08 7.07 -3.76
C VAL A 48 6.96 8.39 -2.98
N GLN A 49 5.77 8.99 -3.00
CA GLN A 49 5.47 10.19 -2.20
C GLN A 49 4.20 9.95 -1.39
N LYS A 50 4.28 10.20 -0.09
CA LYS A 50 3.11 10.19 0.80
C LYS A 50 2.50 11.58 0.86
N SER A 51 1.17 11.67 0.71
CA SER A 51 0.40 12.87 1.01
C SER A 51 -0.88 12.47 1.72
N GLY A 52 -0.87 12.56 3.06
CA GLY A 52 -1.96 12.07 3.91
C GLY A 52 -2.04 10.55 3.88
N ASP A 53 -3.22 10.03 3.55
CA ASP A 53 -3.55 8.60 3.39
C ASP A 53 -3.24 8.06 1.98
N LYS A 54 -2.67 8.89 1.11
CA LYS A 54 -2.39 8.55 -0.30
C LYS A 54 -0.91 8.42 -0.55
N LEU A 55 -0.59 7.39 -1.31
CA LEU A 55 0.74 7.11 -1.86
C LEU A 55 0.71 7.39 -3.36
N PHE A 56 1.65 8.21 -3.82
CA PHE A 56 1.88 8.52 -5.22
C PHE A 56 3.14 7.80 -5.66
N ILE A 57 2.98 6.80 -6.50
CA ILE A 57 4.02 5.86 -6.92
C ILE A 57 4.35 6.16 -8.37
N THR A 58 5.59 6.57 -8.63
CA THR A 58 6.09 6.83 -9.98
C THR A 58 6.88 5.62 -10.45
N LEU A 59 6.49 5.10 -11.62
CA LEU A 59 7.14 3.97 -12.26
C LEU A 59 8.11 4.41 -13.36
N ASP A 60 9.12 3.58 -13.60
CA ASP A 60 9.96 3.67 -14.78
C ASP A 60 9.15 3.48 -16.08
N GLN A 61 9.68 3.91 -17.23
CA GLN A 61 8.98 3.90 -18.52
C GLN A 61 8.68 2.48 -19.05
N GLU A 62 9.45 1.48 -18.62
CA GLU A 62 9.28 0.08 -19.06
C GLU A 62 8.28 -0.71 -18.19
N ALA A 63 7.92 -0.17 -17.04
CA ALA A 63 7.06 -0.85 -16.08
C ALA A 63 5.58 -0.62 -16.38
N ASN A 64 4.76 -1.64 -16.11
CA ASN A 64 3.31 -1.53 -16.29
C ASN A 64 2.54 -1.53 -14.95
N PHE A 65 1.30 -1.08 -15.04
CA PHE A 65 0.39 -1.02 -13.90
C PHE A 65 0.13 -2.39 -13.29
N GLU A 66 0.01 -3.44 -14.11
CA GLU A 66 -0.28 -4.79 -13.64
C GLU A 66 0.81 -5.33 -12.70
N GLN A 67 2.08 -5.07 -13.00
CA GLN A 67 3.22 -5.43 -12.16
C GLN A 67 3.17 -4.73 -10.81
N LEU A 68 2.97 -3.40 -10.80
CA LEU A 68 2.83 -2.64 -9.56
C LEU A 68 1.65 -3.15 -8.72
N HIS A 69 0.51 -3.37 -9.36
CA HIS A 69 -0.69 -3.84 -8.70
C HIS A 69 -0.49 -5.23 -8.09
N ALA A 70 0.18 -6.15 -8.80
CA ALA A 70 0.47 -7.49 -8.31
C ALA A 70 1.39 -7.47 -7.08
N GLU A 71 2.50 -6.73 -7.14
CA GLU A 71 3.47 -6.66 -6.02
C GLU A 71 2.89 -5.96 -4.80
N ALA A 72 2.21 -4.83 -4.98
CA ALA A 72 1.58 -4.13 -3.87
C ALA A 72 0.48 -4.98 -3.22
N LYS A 73 -0.32 -5.70 -4.02
CA LYS A 73 -1.32 -6.64 -3.49
C LYS A 73 -0.65 -7.80 -2.75
N ARG A 74 0.49 -8.32 -3.23
CA ARG A 74 1.26 -9.36 -2.54
C ARG A 74 1.75 -8.88 -1.18
N LEU A 75 2.30 -7.67 -1.09
CA LEU A 75 2.74 -7.05 0.17
C LEU A 75 1.56 -6.86 1.13
N LEU A 76 0.45 -6.29 0.66
CA LEU A 76 -0.75 -6.05 1.46
C LEU A 76 -1.42 -7.33 1.93
N ASN A 77 -1.37 -8.42 1.16
CA ASN A 77 -1.97 -9.70 1.55
C ASN A 77 -1.02 -10.59 2.36
N ASN A 78 0.22 -10.17 2.58
CA ASN A 78 1.21 -10.94 3.33
C ASN A 78 1.71 -10.11 4.52
N SER A 79 2.87 -9.45 4.40
CA SER A 79 3.52 -8.71 5.49
C SER A 79 2.64 -7.67 6.17
N TYR A 80 1.65 -7.12 5.46
CA TYR A 80 0.78 -6.04 5.94
C TYR A 80 -0.69 -6.43 6.06
N PHE A 81 -1.02 -7.72 5.93
CA PHE A 81 -2.42 -8.18 5.88
C PHE A 81 -3.23 -7.79 7.11
N ASP A 82 -2.66 -7.94 8.30
CA ASP A 82 -3.30 -7.58 9.55
C ASP A 82 -3.12 -6.10 9.92
N LYS A 83 -2.35 -5.33 9.13
CA LYS A 83 -1.86 -3.99 9.52
C LYS A 83 -2.43 -2.85 8.69
N LEU A 84 -2.66 -3.07 7.39
CA LEU A 84 -3.06 -2.04 6.43
C LEU A 84 -4.21 -2.51 5.53
N ILE A 85 -5.04 -1.57 5.08
CA ILE A 85 -6.08 -1.80 4.08
C ILE A 85 -5.92 -0.84 2.90
N ALA A 86 -6.01 -1.37 1.68
CA ALA A 86 -6.22 -0.53 0.50
C ALA A 86 -7.68 -0.05 0.47
N ASP A 87 -7.90 1.26 0.47
CA ASP A 87 -9.25 1.86 0.57
C ASP A 87 -9.99 1.85 -0.78
N LYS A 88 -9.45 2.58 -1.77
CA LYS A 88 -10.06 2.76 -3.10
C LYS A 88 -9.29 2.07 -4.23
N GLY A 89 -8.41 1.15 -3.87
CA GLY A 89 -7.49 0.50 -4.81
C GLY A 89 -6.52 1.48 -5.45
N PHE A 90 -6.01 1.10 -6.63
CA PHE A 90 -5.11 1.92 -7.42
C PHE A 90 -5.87 2.77 -8.45
N SER A 91 -5.36 3.97 -8.72
CA SER A 91 -5.82 4.79 -9.83
C SER A 91 -4.63 5.45 -10.53
N GLU A 92 -4.67 5.55 -11.85
CA GLU A 92 -3.67 6.32 -12.59
C GLU A 92 -3.85 7.82 -12.30
N VAL A 93 -2.72 8.53 -12.20
CA VAL A 93 -2.67 9.99 -12.10
C VAL A 93 -2.28 10.51 -13.48
N VAL A 94 -3.25 11.13 -14.16
CA VAL A 94 -3.10 11.74 -15.50
C VAL A 94 -2.33 13.05 -15.41
#